data_AF-A0A6N9VM94-F1
#
_entry.id   AF-A0A6N9VM94-F1
#
_cell.length_a   1.000
_cell.length_b   1.000
_cell.length_c   1.000
_cell.angle_alpha   90.00
_cell.angle_beta   90.00
_cell.angle_gamma   90.00
#
_symmetry.space_group_name_H-M   'P 1'
#
loop_
_entity.id
_entity.type
_entity.pdbx_description
1 polymer ?
#
loop_
_entity_poly.entity_id
_entity_poly.type
_entity_poly.pdbx_seq_one_letter_code
_entity_poly.pdbx_strand_id
1 'polypeptide(L)' 'LALCLLGTRRPLSKRELRGSIEAYLEAGNDDSFNRMFERDKDDLRELGLVIETVDNLDGEVGYLARRDSNRLPPLTLDAE' A
#
# COMPACT_ATOMS: atom_id res chain seq x y z
N LEU A 1 -0.23 5.77 1.88
CA LEU A 1 -0.22 4.31 1.66
C LEU A 1 1.05 3.78 0.98
N ALA A 2 1.44 4.29 -0.19
CA ALA A 2 2.55 3.76 -1.00
C ALA A 2 3.87 3.56 -0.22
N LEU A 3 4.31 4.60 0.50
CA LEU A 3 5.57 4.57 1.25
C LEU A 3 5.55 3.49 2.34
N CYS A 4 4.42 3.28 3.02
CA CYS A 4 4.27 2.21 4.01
C CYS A 4 4.42 0.83 3.37
N LEU A 5 3.76 0.60 2.22
CA LEU A 5 3.79 -0.68 1.52
C LEU A 5 5.14 -0.97 0.85
N LEU A 6 5.83 0.04 0.33
CA LEU A 6 7.17 -0.10 -0.28
C LEU A 6 8.29 -0.20 0.75
N GLY A 7 8.10 0.39 1.94
CA GLY A 7 9.03 0.37 3.05
C GLY A 7 9.04 -0.95 3.83
N THR A 8 7.91 -1.68 3.83
CA THR A 8 7.79 -2.98 4.49
C THR A 8 8.29 -4.13 3.60
N ARG A 9 8.79 -5.20 4.24
CA ARG A 9 9.06 -6.50 3.59
C ARG A 9 8.01 -7.57 3.92
N ARG A 10 7.11 -7.27 4.86
CA ARG A 10 6.02 -8.17 5.29
C ARG A 10 4.66 -7.58 4.93
N PRO A 11 3.63 -8.42 4.71
CA PRO A 11 2.26 -7.93 4.59
C PRO A 11 1.86 -7.11 5.82
N LEU A 12 1.20 -5.98 5.59
CA LEU A 12 0.66 -5.11 6.64
C LEU A 12 -0.86 -5.21 6.66
N SER A 13 -1.44 -5.36 7.84
CA SER A 13 -2.90 -5.36 8.01
C SER A 13 -3.49 -3.96 7.80
N LYS A 14 -4.78 -3.91 7.47
CA LYS A 14 -5.53 -2.65 7.38
C LYS A 14 -5.44 -1.82 8.67
N ARG A 15 -5.44 -2.49 9.83
CA ARG A 15 -5.32 -1.88 11.16
C ARG A 15 -3.95 -1.24 11.39
N GLU A 16 -2.87 -1.91 10.99
CA GLU A 16 -1.52 -1.35 11.08
C GLU A 16 -1.35 -0.13 10.17
N LEU A 17 -1.92 -0.18 8.96
CA LEU A 17 -1.90 0.94 8.01
C LEU A 17 -2.67 2.14 8.56
N ARG A 18 -3.83 1.90 9.19
CA ARG A 18 -4.59 2.95 9.88
C ARG A 18 -3.78 3.63 10.97
N GLY A 19 -3.06 2.85 11.78
CA GLY A 19 -2.22 3.39 12.86
C GLY A 19 -0.95 4.11 12.39
N SER A 20 -0.50 3.82 11.16
CA SER A 20 0.77 4.34 10.63
C SER A 20 0.60 5.59 9.76
N ILE A 21 -0.62 5.90 9.33
CA ILE A 21 -0.92 7.00 8.42
C ILE A 21 -1.86 7.97 9.13
N GLU A 22 -1.38 9.17 9.41
CA GLU A 22 -2.13 10.20 10.15
C GLU A 22 -3.49 10.51 9.51
N ALA A 23 -3.55 10.65 8.18
CA ALA A 23 -4.82 10.85 7.46
C ALA A 23 -5.85 9.74 7.68
N TYR A 24 -5.43 8.51 8.01
CA TYR A 24 -6.33 7.41 8.32
C TYR A 24 -6.73 7.37 9.80
N LEU A 25 -5.92 7.94 10.69
CA LEU A 25 -6.29 8.18 12.09
C LEU A 25 -7.37 9.27 12.18
N GLU A 26 -7.26 10.31 11.36
CA GLU A 26 -8.23 11.40 11.29
C GLU A 26 -9.56 11.00 10.63
N ALA A 27 -9.59 9.87 9.92
CA ALA A 27 -10.82 9.29 9.40
C ALA A 27 -11.69 8.82 10.59
N GLY A 28 -12.60 9.70 11.02
CA GLY A 28 -13.35 9.58 12.27
C GLY A 28 -14.27 8.35 12.41
N ASN A 29 -14.44 7.54 11.36
CA ASN A 29 -15.11 6.25 11.44
C ASN A 29 -14.53 5.24 10.44
N ASP A 30 -14.84 3.97 10.65
CA ASP A 30 -14.30 2.84 9.89
C ASP A 30 -14.76 2.86 8.42
N ASP A 31 -15.97 3.32 8.12
CA ASP A 31 -16.49 3.40 6.76
C ASP A 31 -15.76 4.46 5.92
N SER A 32 -15.48 5.63 6.52
CA SER A 32 -14.68 6.69 5.90
C SER A 32 -13.25 6.22 5.67
N PHE A 33 -12.65 5.57 6.66
CA PHE A 33 -11.33 4.96 6.51
C PHE A 33 -11.31 3.92 5.39
N ASN A 34 -12.29 3.02 5.34
CA ASN A 34 -12.39 2.00 4.31
C ASN A 34 -12.50 2.61 2.91
N ARG A 35 -13.33 3.64 2.73
CA ARG A 35 -13.44 4.35 1.46
C ARG A 35 -12.14 5.04 1.04
N MET A 36 -11.48 5.73 1.98
CA MET A 36 -10.17 6.35 1.71
C MET A 36 -9.12 5.31 1.34
N PHE A 37 -9.07 4.20 2.07
CA PHE A 37 -8.11 3.14 1.81
C PHE A 37 -8.31 2.49 0.44
N GLU A 38 -9.56 2.16 0.07
CA GLU A 38 -9.87 1.58 -1.24
C GLU A 38 -9.52 2.55 -2.37
N ARG A 39 -9.85 3.84 -2.20
CA ARG A 39 -9.46 4.89 -3.15
C ARG A 39 -7.94 4.99 -3.30
N ASP A 40 -7.20 5.11 -2.21
CA ASP A 40 -5.73 5.21 -2.26
C ASP A 40 -5.10 3.98 -2.91
N LYS A 41 -5.68 2.80 -2.68
CA LYS A 41 -5.22 1.56 -3.30
C LYS A 41 -5.46 1.56 -4.81
N ASP A 42 -6.60 2.06 -5.26
CA ASP A 42 -6.93 2.16 -6.68
C ASP A 42 -6.08 3.23 -7.37
N ASP A 43 -5.89 4.40 -6.76
CA ASP A 43 -4.98 5.45 -7.22
C ASP A 43 -3.55 4.89 -7.41
N LEU A 44 -3.07 4.05 -6.48
CA LEU A 44 -1.76 3.40 -6.60
C LEU A 44 -1.70 2.39 -7.74
N ARG A 45 -2.78 1.65 -7.99
CA ARG A 45 -2.84 0.72 -9.13
C ARG A 45 -2.82 1.45 -10.46
N GLU A 46 -3.51 2.59 -10.55
CA GLU A 46 -3.45 3.46 -11.73
C GLU A 46 -2.03 3.98 -12.00
N LEU A 47 -1.27 4.25 -10.94
CA LEU A 47 0.16 4.60 -11.01
C LEU A 47 1.08 3.41 -11.33
N GLY A 48 0.53 2.20 -11.47
CA GLY A 48 1.27 0.99 -11.79
C GLY A 48 1.83 0.23 -10.58
N LEU A 49 1.45 0.59 -9.34
CA LEU A 49 1.79 -0.24 -8.18
C LEU A 49 0.94 -1.51 -8.16
N VAL A 50 1.64 -2.64 -8.16
CA VAL A 50 1.08 -3.96 -7.87
C VAL A 50 1.01 -4.14 -6.35
N ILE A 51 -0.21 -4.15 -5.82
CA ILE A 51 -0.52 -4.42 -4.42
C ILE A 51 -1.14 -5.81 -4.34
N GLU A 52 -0.45 -6.73 -3.69
CA GLU A 52 -0.94 -8.07 -3.41
C GLU A 52 -1.68 -8.11 -2.08
N THR A 53 -2.71 -8.95 -2.05
CA THR A 53 -3.48 -9.26 -0.85
C THR A 53 -3.07 -10.67 -0.40
N VAL A 54 -2.63 -10.79 0.84
CA VAL A 54 -2.11 -12.04 1.41
C VAL A 54 -2.95 -12.38 2.62
N ASP A 55 -3.57 -13.56 2.62
CA ASP A 55 -4.24 -14.08 3.80
C ASP A 55 -3.17 -14.58 4.78
N ASN A 56 -3.10 -13.98 5.97
CA ASN A 56 -2.24 -14.49 7.03
C ASN A 56 -2.85 -15.76 7.64
N LEU A 57 -1.98 -16.56 8.27
CA LEU A 57 -2.36 -17.76 9.01
C LEU A 57 -3.39 -17.47 10.12
N ASP A 58 -3.39 -16.24 10.63
CA ASP A 58 -4.30 -15.76 11.66
C ASP A 58 -5.70 -15.38 11.12
N GLY A 59 -5.94 -15.53 9.81
CA GLY A 59 -7.19 -15.16 9.13
C GLY A 59 -7.32 -13.68 8.78
N GLU A 60 -6.30 -12.88 9.11
CA GLU A 60 -6.26 -11.45 8.81
C GLU A 60 -5.73 -11.18 7.41
N VAL A 61 -6.32 -10.21 6.72
CA VAL A 61 -5.89 -9.80 5.38
C VAL A 61 -4.71 -8.82 5.49
N GLY A 62 -3.59 -9.19 4.88
CA GLY A 62 -2.41 -8.36 4.73
C GLY A 62 -2.26 -7.77 3.33
N TYR A 63 -1.69 -6.58 3.24
CA TYR A 63 -1.39 -5.88 1.99
C TYR A 63 0.12 -5.73 1.81
N LEU A 64 0.63 -6.07 0.63
CA LEU A 64 2.05 -6.02 0.30
C LEU A 64 2.28 -5.46 -1.10
N ALA A 65 3.16 -4.47 -1.23
CA ALA A 65 3.64 -4.01 -2.53
C ALA A 65 4.92 -4.79 -2.88
N ARG A 66 4.85 -5.75 -3.82
CA ARG A 66 6.03 -6.55 -4.19
C ARG A 66 7.06 -5.70 -4.91
N ARG A 67 8.26 -5.63 -4.33
CA ARG A 67 9.38 -4.87 -4.92
C ARG A 67 9.81 -5.40 -6.28
N ASP A 68 9.67 -6.70 -6.50
CA ASP A 68 10.04 -7.33 -7.77
C ASP A 68 9.11 -6.87 -8.91
N SER A 69 7.83 -6.65 -8.60
CA SER A 69 6.81 -6.16 -9.53
C SER A 69 6.80 -4.63 -9.64
N ASN A 70 7.16 -3.92 -8.58
CA ASN A 70 7.14 -2.45 -8.50
C ASN A 70 8.52 -1.82 -8.75
N ARG A 71 9.41 -2.54 -9.42
CA ARG A 71 10.72 -2.01 -9.79
C ARG A 71 10.57 -1.07 -10.97
N LEU A 72 11.05 0.16 -10.82
CA LEU A 72 11.23 1.07 -11.93
C LEU A 72 12.13 0.40 -12.98
N PRO A 73 11.79 0.47 -14.28
CA PRO A 73 12.70 0.02 -15.32
C PRO A 73 14.04 0.75 -15.18
N PRO A 74 15.15 0.12 -15.59
CA PRO A 74 16.45 0.77 -15.53
C PRO A 74 16.39 2.10 -16.30
N LEU A 75 16.62 3.20 -15.59
CA LEU A 75 16.71 4.54 -16.18
C LEU A 75 18.05 4.63 -16.91
N THR A 76 18.01 4.74 -18.22
CA THR A 76 19.16 5.20 -19.01
C THR A 76 19.26 6.70 -18.80
N LEU A 77 20.27 7.12 -18.04
CA LEU A 77 20.65 8.53 -17.95
C LEU A 77 21.60 8.82 -19.11
N ASP A 78 21.06 9.43 -20.16
CA ASP A 78 21.90 9.98 -21.22
C ASP A 78 22.53 11.27 -20.69
N ALA A 79 23.85 11.30 -20.61
CA ALA A 79 24.59 12.52 -20.33
C ALA A 79 24.70 13.32 -21.63
N GLU A 80 23.96 14.43 -21.73
CA GLU A 80 24.24 15.47 -22.73
C GLU A 80 25.40 16.35 -22.27
#